data_AF-A0A7Y5ETY3-F1
#
_entry.id   AF-A0A7Y5ETY3-F1
#
_cell.length_a   1.000
_cell.length_b   1.000
_cell.length_c   1.000
_cell.angle_alpha   90.00
_cell.angle_beta   90.00
_cell.angle_gamma   90.00
#
_symmetry.space_group_name_H-M   'P 1'
#
loop_
_entity.id
_entity.type
_entity.pdbx_description
1 polymer ?
#
loop_
_entity_poly.entity_id
_entity_poly.type
_entity_poly.pdbx_seq_one_letter_code
_entity_poly.pdbx_strand_id
1 'polypeptide(L)'
;MAPFAIGLAAAALLLSAGGCSLGSPPDPNDPEAVGELQPEVIQRNLARAANALQERVLRGELTDQERNEYLTHYAEKLTQSVDVARIKSEQAWRYADAFRTARMWDRAIPIYETALEWARRENDVDRVVNDSLRLAQCLAHTGKAKEAIELARGTFEVAPKDKAPILMSVLYEIVPPLEGKSVDRELAQLVEEAIGQHLQVVVDVDSPSGQAFVGAKVIHVRKAWQKVIELYQAAGDDLAAKKAAERADQALSHQAVL
;
A
#
# COMPACT_ATOMS: atom_id res chain seq x y z
N MET A 1 -53.86 -67.89 40.35
CA MET A 1 -54.94 -66.92 40.08
C MET A 1 -54.31 -65.67 39.47
N ALA A 2 -54.42 -65.49 38.16
CA ALA A 2 -54.50 -64.15 37.57
C ALA A 2 -55.98 -63.68 37.70
N PRO A 3 -56.38 -62.41 37.43
CA PRO A 3 -55.65 -61.28 36.82
C PRO A 3 -55.97 -59.88 37.45
N PHE A 4 -55.32 -58.82 36.95
CA PHE A 4 -55.89 -57.51 36.49
C PHE A 4 -55.11 -56.23 36.86
N ALA A 5 -55.25 -55.25 35.94
CA ALA A 5 -54.87 -53.82 35.91
C ALA A 5 -53.40 -53.53 35.52
N ILE A 6 -53.07 -53.16 34.27
CA ILE A 6 -53.37 -51.93 33.48
C ILE A 6 -52.67 -50.66 34.03
N GLY A 7 -51.81 -50.06 33.19
CA GLY A 7 -51.13 -48.78 33.37
C GLY A 7 -49.61 -48.96 33.47
N LEU A 8 -48.73 -48.29 32.74
CA LEU A 8 -48.78 -47.03 32.00
C LEU A 8 -47.85 -47.14 30.78
N ALA A 9 -48.27 -46.52 29.68
CA ALA A 9 -47.40 -46.20 28.55
C ALA A 9 -46.58 -44.92 28.85
N ALA A 10 -45.48 -44.78 28.10
CA ALA A 10 -44.76 -43.54 27.76
C ALA A 10 -43.83 -42.92 28.83
N ALA A 11 -42.52 -43.12 28.63
CA ALA A 11 -41.49 -42.11 28.90
C ALA A 11 -40.19 -42.49 28.17
N ALA A 12 -40.21 -42.44 26.83
CA ALA A 12 -39.01 -42.55 26.01
C ALA A 12 -39.16 -41.63 24.80
N LEU A 13 -39.11 -40.31 25.03
CA LEU A 13 -38.87 -39.28 24.03
C LEU A 13 -38.77 -37.93 24.77
N LEU A 14 -37.87 -37.05 24.31
CA LEU A 14 -37.61 -35.66 24.73
C LEU A 14 -36.36 -35.42 25.59
N LEU A 15 -35.17 -35.79 25.11
CA LEU A 15 -33.90 -35.20 25.59
C LEU A 15 -32.88 -34.95 24.46
N SER A 16 -33.33 -34.55 23.27
CA SER A 16 -32.42 -34.15 22.18
C SER A 16 -33.09 -33.23 21.16
N ALA A 17 -33.54 -32.06 21.61
CA ALA A 17 -33.89 -30.94 20.73
C ALA A 17 -33.79 -29.63 21.51
N GLY A 18 -32.58 -29.33 21.98
CA GLY A 18 -32.21 -28.06 22.60
C GLY A 18 -30.84 -27.63 22.10
N GLY A 19 -30.60 -27.77 20.79
CA GLY A 19 -29.49 -27.09 20.15
C GLY A 19 -29.80 -25.59 20.24
N CYS A 20 -29.18 -24.92 21.21
CA CYS A 20 -29.12 -23.47 21.22
C CYS A 20 -28.46 -23.03 19.91
N SER A 21 -29.26 -22.70 18.90
CA SER A 21 -28.84 -21.82 17.81
C SER A 21 -28.75 -20.39 18.36
N LEU A 22 -27.91 -20.19 19.37
CA LEU A 22 -27.25 -18.90 19.48
C LEU A 22 -26.31 -18.88 18.28
N GLY A 23 -26.79 -18.32 17.16
CA GLY A 23 -25.91 -17.93 16.08
C GLY A 23 -24.74 -17.20 16.71
N SER A 24 -23.53 -17.54 16.29
CA SER A 24 -22.33 -16.85 16.74
C SER A 24 -22.62 -15.35 16.74
N PRO A 25 -22.38 -14.63 17.86
CA PRO A 25 -22.61 -13.20 17.88
C PRO A 25 -21.93 -12.59 16.64
N PRO A 26 -22.60 -11.68 15.92
CA PRO A 26 -22.08 -11.14 14.68
C PRO A 26 -20.65 -10.66 14.92
N ASP A 27 -19.73 -11.05 14.04
CA ASP A 27 -18.35 -10.60 14.18
C ASP A 27 -18.38 -9.07 14.12
N PRO A 28 -17.94 -8.37 15.18
CA PRO A 28 -17.96 -6.90 15.21
C PRO A 28 -17.02 -6.27 14.17
N ASN A 29 -16.28 -7.08 13.40
CA ASN A 29 -15.45 -6.68 12.28
C ASN A 29 -15.99 -7.16 10.92
N ASP A 30 -17.16 -7.81 10.87
CA ASP A 30 -17.81 -8.22 9.64
C ASP A 30 -18.53 -7.01 8.99
N PRO A 31 -18.08 -6.54 7.82
CA PRO A 31 -18.71 -5.42 7.10
C PRO A 31 -20.15 -5.71 6.64
N GLU A 32 -20.60 -6.98 6.63
CA GLU A 32 -21.99 -7.33 6.34
C GLU A 32 -22.90 -7.21 7.58
N ALA A 33 -22.33 -7.33 8.79
CA ALA A 33 -23.08 -7.30 10.04
C ALA A 33 -23.02 -5.94 10.76
N VAL A 34 -21.98 -5.16 10.50
CA VAL A 34 -21.77 -3.80 11.02
C VAL A 34 -21.92 -2.84 9.85
N GLY A 35 -22.55 -1.67 10.05
CA GLY A 35 -22.70 -0.66 9.00
C GLY A 35 -21.37 -0.09 8.49
N GLU A 36 -21.32 1.20 8.18
CA GLU A 36 -20.08 1.83 7.69
C GLU A 36 -18.90 1.62 8.66
N LEU A 37 -17.88 0.86 8.23
CA LEU A 37 -16.72 0.53 9.05
C LEU A 37 -15.85 1.77 9.28
N GLN A 38 -15.46 1.99 10.53
CA GLN A 38 -14.52 3.06 10.89
C GLN A 38 -13.13 2.81 10.28
N PRO A 39 -12.39 3.88 9.91
CA PRO A 39 -11.14 3.73 9.17
C PRO A 39 -10.08 2.97 9.97
N GLU A 40 -10.04 3.15 11.30
CA GLU A 40 -9.13 2.43 12.19
C GLU A 40 -9.42 0.93 12.24
N VAL A 41 -10.69 0.53 12.10
CA VAL A 41 -11.10 -0.89 12.05
C VAL A 41 -10.63 -1.50 10.73
N ILE A 42 -10.84 -0.81 9.61
CA ILE A 42 -10.37 -1.24 8.29
C ILE A 42 -8.85 -1.42 8.31
N GLN A 43 -8.09 -0.40 8.74
CA GLN A 43 -6.63 -0.46 8.79
C GLN A 43 -6.11 -1.59 9.68
N ARG A 44 -6.72 -1.79 10.86
CA ARG A 44 -6.34 -2.88 11.77
C ARG A 44 -6.59 -4.26 11.13
N ASN A 45 -7.73 -4.42 10.46
CA ASN A 45 -8.07 -5.67 9.79
C ASN A 45 -7.12 -5.96 8.62
N LEU A 46 -6.80 -4.94 7.82
CA LEU A 46 -5.82 -5.04 6.74
C LEU A 46 -4.43 -5.40 7.26
N ALA A 47 -3.95 -4.74 8.32
CA ALA A 47 -2.65 -5.01 8.91
C ALA A 47 -2.56 -6.46 9.44
N ARG A 48 -3.61 -6.95 10.12
CA ARG A 48 -3.68 -8.35 10.58
C ARG A 48 -3.64 -9.34 9.42
N ALA A 49 -4.42 -9.09 8.38
CA ALA A 49 -4.44 -9.93 7.19
C ALA A 49 -3.08 -9.92 6.47
N ALA A 50 -2.46 -8.75 6.31
CA ALA A 50 -1.15 -8.63 5.69
C ALA A 50 -0.08 -9.42 6.44
N ASN A 51 -0.04 -9.33 7.79
CA ASN A 51 0.91 -10.08 8.60
C ASN A 51 0.67 -11.60 8.49
N ALA A 52 -0.59 -12.05 8.60
CA ALA A 52 -0.92 -13.47 8.48
C ALA A 52 -0.56 -14.04 7.09
N LEU A 53 -0.80 -13.28 6.02
CA LEU A 53 -0.42 -13.69 4.67
C LEU A 53 1.11 -13.66 4.46
N GLN A 54 1.81 -12.70 5.07
CA GLN A 54 3.28 -12.63 5.01
C GLN A 54 3.94 -13.85 5.66
N GLU A 55 3.42 -14.34 6.79
CA GLU A 55 3.91 -15.57 7.40
C GLU A 55 3.76 -16.79 6.47
N ARG A 56 2.69 -16.84 5.67
CA ARG A 56 2.47 -17.89 4.68
C ARG A 56 3.47 -17.81 3.53
N VAL A 57 3.81 -16.59 3.09
CA VAL A 57 4.89 -16.37 2.09
C VAL A 57 6.23 -16.86 2.64
N LEU A 58 6.58 -16.54 3.88
CA LEU A 58 7.83 -16.99 4.51
C LEU A 58 7.92 -18.51 4.66
N ARG A 59 6.77 -19.21 4.75
CA ARG A 59 6.69 -20.68 4.75
C ARG A 59 6.65 -21.30 3.34
N GLY A 60 6.66 -20.48 2.29
CA GLY A 60 6.55 -20.95 0.90
C GLY A 60 5.16 -21.47 0.51
N GLU A 61 4.13 -21.17 1.32
CA GLU A 61 2.74 -21.56 1.03
C GLU A 61 2.07 -20.63 0.01
N LEU A 62 2.58 -19.40 -0.12
CA LEU A 62 2.11 -18.38 -1.04
C LEU A 62 3.30 -17.70 -1.71
N THR A 63 3.09 -17.28 -2.94
CA THR A 63 3.93 -16.30 -3.63
C THR A 63 3.59 -14.88 -3.18
N ASP A 64 4.49 -13.91 -3.42
CA ASP A 64 4.22 -12.50 -3.19
C ASP A 64 3.02 -11.99 -4.02
N GLN A 65 2.83 -12.55 -5.22
CA GLN A 65 1.70 -12.20 -6.09
C GLN A 65 0.38 -12.66 -5.47
N GLU A 66 0.27 -13.92 -5.05
CA GLU A 66 -0.93 -14.44 -4.40
C GLU A 66 -1.24 -13.68 -3.11
N ARG A 67 -0.21 -13.37 -2.29
CA ARG A 67 -0.36 -12.52 -1.10
C ARG A 67 -1.04 -11.19 -1.44
N ASN A 68 -0.57 -10.53 -2.50
CA ASN A 68 -1.10 -9.23 -2.91
C ASN A 68 -2.53 -9.34 -3.44
N GLU A 69 -2.86 -10.38 -4.21
CA GLU A 69 -4.21 -10.63 -4.72
C GLU A 69 -5.21 -10.89 -3.58
N TYR A 70 -4.84 -11.72 -2.60
CA TYR A 70 -5.66 -11.93 -1.40
C TYR A 70 -5.90 -10.65 -0.63
N LEU A 71 -4.86 -9.84 -0.43
CA LEU A 71 -4.98 -8.59 0.32
C LEU A 71 -5.84 -7.57 -0.44
N THR A 72 -5.71 -7.49 -1.76
CA THR A 72 -6.57 -6.64 -2.61
C THR A 72 -8.04 -7.03 -2.49
N HIS A 73 -8.39 -8.31 -2.63
CA HIS A 73 -9.77 -8.76 -2.48
C HIS A 73 -10.33 -8.56 -1.08
N TYR A 74 -9.50 -8.71 -0.05
CA TYR A 74 -9.93 -8.44 1.31
C TYR A 74 -10.19 -6.94 1.55
N ALA A 75 -9.34 -6.07 1.02
CA ALA A 75 -9.54 -4.62 1.07
C ALA A 75 -10.80 -4.18 0.31
N GLU A 76 -11.09 -4.78 -0.84
CA GLU A 76 -12.31 -4.56 -1.60
C GLU A 76 -13.56 -4.86 -0.74
N LYS A 77 -13.59 -6.00 -0.06
CA LYS A 77 -14.72 -6.36 0.84
C LYS A 77 -14.89 -5.35 1.98
N LEU A 78 -13.79 -4.92 2.60
CA LEU A 78 -13.84 -3.95 3.70
C LEU A 78 -14.26 -2.54 3.26
N THR A 79 -14.08 -2.19 1.98
CA THR A 79 -14.34 -0.84 1.46
C THR A 79 -15.62 -0.74 0.64
N GLN A 80 -16.28 -1.85 0.33
CA GLN A 80 -17.48 -1.88 -0.50
C GLN A 80 -18.65 -1.06 0.07
N SER A 81 -18.82 -1.07 1.39
CA SER A 81 -19.91 -0.37 2.10
C SER A 81 -19.57 1.07 2.52
N VAL A 82 -18.36 1.57 2.22
CA VAL A 82 -17.93 2.91 2.64
C VAL A 82 -18.59 3.98 1.76
N ASP A 83 -19.28 4.93 2.42
CA ASP A 83 -19.86 6.11 1.79
C ASP A 83 -18.82 7.24 1.74
N VAL A 84 -18.24 7.44 0.56
CA VAL A 84 -17.18 8.42 0.33
C VAL A 84 -17.60 9.85 0.69
N ALA A 85 -18.89 10.18 0.54
CA ALA A 85 -19.40 11.52 0.84
C ALA A 85 -19.40 11.85 2.34
N ARG A 86 -19.30 10.83 3.21
CA ARG A 86 -19.34 10.96 4.67
C ARG A 86 -17.96 10.90 5.33
N ILE A 87 -16.92 10.68 4.52
CA ILE A 87 -15.54 10.64 4.99
C ILE A 87 -15.10 12.03 5.47
N LYS A 88 -14.66 12.12 6.73
CA LYS A 88 -14.06 13.35 7.27
C LYS A 88 -12.66 13.55 6.71
N SER A 89 -12.32 14.79 6.35
CA SER A 89 -11.03 15.12 5.71
C SER A 89 -9.80 14.68 6.52
N GLU A 90 -9.85 14.79 7.85
CA GLU A 90 -8.78 14.36 8.78
C GLU A 90 -8.47 12.85 8.67
N GLN A 91 -9.49 12.03 8.40
CA GLN A 91 -9.35 10.58 8.32
C GLN A 91 -9.33 10.08 6.87
N ALA A 92 -9.46 10.97 5.89
CA ALA A 92 -9.63 10.61 4.49
C ALA A 92 -8.51 9.70 3.99
N TRP A 93 -7.26 9.98 4.38
CA TRP A 93 -6.13 9.16 3.98
C TRP A 93 -6.20 7.70 4.41
N ARG A 94 -6.82 7.40 5.55
CA ARG A 94 -6.95 6.02 6.06
C ARG A 94 -7.85 5.21 5.15
N TYR A 95 -8.94 5.82 4.71
CA TYR A 95 -9.82 5.25 3.72
C TYR A 95 -9.13 5.15 2.36
N ALA A 96 -8.44 6.22 1.94
CA ALA A 96 -7.71 6.23 0.67
C ALA A 96 -6.68 5.10 0.58
N ASP A 97 -5.95 4.82 1.66
CA ASP A 97 -5.02 3.68 1.75
C ASP A 97 -5.72 2.33 1.57
N ALA A 98 -6.93 2.18 2.13
CA ALA A 98 -7.73 0.98 1.96
C ALA A 98 -8.22 0.82 0.51
N PHE A 99 -8.75 1.89 -0.10
CA PHE A 99 -9.15 1.90 -1.51
C PHE A 99 -7.97 1.63 -2.45
N ARG A 100 -6.80 2.19 -2.14
CA ARG A 100 -5.54 1.94 -2.87
C ARG A 100 -5.12 0.47 -2.77
N THR A 101 -5.21 -0.12 -1.57
CA THR A 101 -4.94 -1.56 -1.35
C THR A 101 -5.91 -2.43 -2.15
N ALA A 102 -7.18 -2.02 -2.22
CA ALA A 102 -8.22 -2.63 -3.06
C ALA A 102 -8.04 -2.37 -4.56
N ARG A 103 -7.01 -1.62 -4.98
CA ARG A 103 -6.77 -1.19 -6.37
C ARG A 103 -7.94 -0.41 -6.99
N MET A 104 -8.77 0.22 -6.15
CA MET A 104 -9.87 1.09 -6.58
C MET A 104 -9.35 2.51 -6.83
N TRP A 105 -8.43 2.65 -7.79
CA TRP A 105 -7.66 3.87 -8.02
C TRP A 105 -8.53 5.11 -8.22
N ASP A 106 -9.56 5.02 -9.08
CA ASP A 106 -10.47 6.14 -9.35
C ASP A 106 -11.24 6.60 -8.11
N ARG A 107 -11.56 5.68 -7.19
CA ARG A 107 -12.20 6.02 -5.91
C ARG A 107 -11.20 6.61 -4.92
N ALA A 108 -9.96 6.14 -4.94
CA ALA A 108 -8.91 6.63 -4.03
C ALA A 108 -8.47 8.06 -4.34
N ILE A 109 -8.43 8.46 -5.62
CA ILE A 109 -7.99 9.81 -6.07
C ILE A 109 -8.69 10.95 -5.31
N PRO A 110 -10.02 11.12 -5.36
CA PRO A 110 -10.68 12.25 -4.70
C PRO A 110 -10.56 12.22 -3.17
N ILE A 111 -10.36 11.02 -2.59
CA ILE A 111 -10.15 10.87 -1.15
C ILE A 111 -8.74 11.32 -0.76
N TYR A 112 -7.72 10.98 -1.55
CA TYR A 112 -6.36 11.49 -1.34
C TYR A 112 -6.26 12.98 -1.60
N GLU A 113 -6.98 13.53 -2.58
CA GLU A 113 -7.05 14.99 -2.79
C GLU A 113 -7.57 15.70 -1.53
N THR A 114 -8.65 15.17 -0.93
CA THR A 114 -9.21 15.67 0.32
C THR A 114 -8.22 15.53 1.49
N ALA A 115 -7.52 14.40 1.58
CA ALA A 115 -6.50 14.17 2.62
C ALA A 115 -5.31 15.13 2.49
N LEU A 116 -4.84 15.36 1.26
CA LEU A 116 -3.73 16.24 0.96
C LEU A 116 -4.07 17.71 1.23
N GLU A 117 -5.29 18.14 0.90
CA GLU A 117 -5.77 19.48 1.25
C GLU A 117 -5.77 19.69 2.77
N TRP A 118 -6.29 18.71 3.52
CA TRP A 118 -6.27 18.73 4.98
C TRP A 118 -4.83 18.78 5.52
N ALA A 119 -3.94 17.90 5.05
CA ALA A 119 -2.54 17.84 5.48
C ALA A 119 -1.80 19.16 5.25
N ARG A 120 -2.03 19.81 4.09
CA ARG A 120 -1.48 21.14 3.79
C ARG A 120 -1.98 22.20 4.76
N ARG A 121 -3.28 22.21 5.06
CA ARG A 121 -3.87 23.17 5.99
C ARG A 121 -3.29 23.03 7.40
N GLU A 122 -3.09 21.79 7.85
CA GLU A 122 -2.51 21.49 9.17
C GLU A 122 -0.97 21.60 9.19
N ASN A 123 -0.33 21.92 8.06
CA ASN A 123 1.13 21.95 7.89
C ASN A 123 1.82 20.63 8.28
N ASP A 124 1.15 19.50 8.04
CA ASP A 124 1.68 18.17 8.32
C ASP A 124 2.52 17.68 7.12
N VAL A 125 3.82 17.99 7.17
CA VAL A 125 4.76 17.70 6.07
C VAL A 125 4.87 16.21 5.77
N ASP A 126 4.87 15.34 6.79
CA ASP A 126 4.94 13.89 6.58
C ASP A 126 3.73 13.40 5.78
N ARG A 127 2.54 13.87 6.17
CA ARG A 127 1.29 13.56 5.46
C ARG A 127 1.28 14.15 4.04
N VAL A 128 1.75 15.39 3.86
CA VAL A 128 1.84 16.02 2.53
C VAL A 128 2.71 15.20 1.58
N VAL A 129 3.88 14.72 2.02
CA VAL A 129 4.76 13.88 1.20
C VAL A 129 4.10 12.54 0.88
N ASN A 130 3.65 11.81 1.91
CA ASN A 130 3.09 10.48 1.74
C ASN A 130 1.81 10.50 0.89
N ASP A 131 0.89 11.44 1.14
CA ASP A 131 -0.36 11.54 0.38
C ASP A 131 -0.13 11.97 -1.06
N SER A 132 0.84 12.87 -1.31
CA SER A 132 1.20 13.26 -2.68
C SER A 132 1.75 12.07 -3.47
N LEU A 133 2.65 11.27 -2.87
CA LEU A 133 3.22 10.08 -3.53
C LEU A 133 2.15 9.00 -3.78
N ARG A 134 1.26 8.77 -2.81
CA ARG A 134 0.16 7.79 -2.95
C ARG A 134 -0.88 8.24 -3.98
N LEU A 135 -1.21 9.53 -4.01
CA LEU A 135 -2.04 10.10 -5.06
C LEU A 135 -1.37 9.98 -6.43
N ALA A 136 -0.07 10.27 -6.54
CA ALA A 136 0.69 10.10 -7.77
C ALA A 136 0.65 8.64 -8.27
N GLN A 137 0.74 7.65 -7.38
CA GLN A 137 0.53 6.24 -7.74
C GLN A 137 -0.88 6.01 -8.32
N CYS A 138 -1.93 6.51 -7.69
CA CYS A 138 -3.30 6.35 -8.20
C CYS A 138 -3.48 7.01 -9.59
N LEU A 139 -2.92 8.21 -9.78
CA LEU A 139 -2.89 8.90 -11.07
C LEU A 139 -2.13 8.08 -12.13
N ALA A 140 -1.03 7.46 -11.75
CA ALA A 140 -0.23 6.61 -12.63
C ALA A 140 -1.02 5.37 -13.11
N HIS A 141 -1.73 4.70 -12.20
CA HIS A 141 -2.59 3.56 -12.54
C HIS A 141 -3.79 3.93 -13.42
N THR A 142 -4.28 5.16 -13.35
CA THR A 142 -5.39 5.67 -14.18
C THR A 142 -4.91 6.31 -15.49
N GLY A 143 -3.62 6.21 -15.81
CA GLY A 143 -3.04 6.71 -17.06
C GLY A 143 -2.78 8.22 -17.10
N LYS A 144 -2.97 8.93 -15.98
CA LYS A 144 -2.69 10.37 -15.84
C LYS A 144 -1.20 10.61 -15.59
N ALA A 145 -0.37 10.18 -16.54
CA ALA A 145 1.08 10.11 -16.40
C ALA A 145 1.71 11.46 -16.03
N LYS A 146 1.35 12.54 -16.73
CA LYS A 146 1.90 13.87 -16.49
C LYS A 146 1.61 14.38 -15.08
N GLU A 147 0.35 14.25 -14.64
CA GLU A 147 -0.08 14.66 -13.30
C GLU A 147 0.63 13.85 -12.21
N ALA A 148 0.79 12.53 -12.41
CA ALA A 148 1.53 11.67 -11.48
C ALA A 148 2.99 12.11 -11.32
N ILE A 149 3.68 12.36 -12.43
CA ILE A 149 5.09 12.78 -12.44
C ILE A 149 5.25 14.16 -11.78
N GLU A 150 4.42 15.13 -12.14
CA GLU A 150 4.45 16.48 -11.57
C GLU A 150 4.17 16.47 -10.06
N LEU A 151 3.19 15.68 -9.63
CA LEU A 151 2.86 15.57 -8.21
C LEU A 151 3.99 14.91 -7.40
N ALA A 152 4.64 13.87 -7.94
CA ALA A 152 5.79 13.25 -7.31
C ALA A 152 6.97 14.24 -7.16
N ARG A 153 7.30 14.98 -8.22
CA ARG A 153 8.33 16.04 -8.18
C ARG A 153 8.04 17.12 -7.16
N GLY A 154 6.76 17.45 -6.95
CA GLY A 154 6.33 18.40 -5.91
C GLY A 154 6.78 18.03 -4.49
N THR A 155 7.15 16.77 -4.24
CA THR A 155 7.65 16.32 -2.93
C THR A 155 9.16 16.55 -2.74
N PHE A 156 9.89 17.00 -3.77
CA PHE A 156 11.35 17.05 -3.71
C PHE A 156 11.88 18.22 -2.88
N GLU A 157 11.09 19.26 -2.65
CA GLU A 157 11.51 20.46 -1.91
C GLU A 157 11.44 20.30 -0.37
N VAL A 158 11.09 19.11 0.12
CA VAL A 158 11.03 18.84 1.57
C VAL A 158 12.42 18.67 2.20
N ALA A 159 12.48 18.82 3.52
CA ALA A 159 13.72 18.67 4.27
C ALA A 159 14.29 17.24 4.16
N PRO A 160 15.62 17.06 4.27
CA PRO A 160 16.28 15.75 4.25
C PRO A 160 15.62 14.62 5.06
N LYS A 161 15.09 14.92 6.25
CA LYS A 161 14.43 13.95 7.13
C LYS A 161 13.12 13.40 6.55
N ASP A 162 12.48 14.13 5.64
CA ASP A 162 11.16 13.80 5.07
C ASP A 162 11.28 13.18 3.66
N LYS A 163 12.50 13.06 3.11
CA LYS A 163 12.76 12.54 1.75
C LYS A 163 12.77 11.00 1.66
N ALA A 164 12.77 10.29 2.79
CA ALA A 164 12.93 8.84 2.84
C ALA A 164 11.98 8.05 1.90
N PRO A 165 10.67 8.36 1.77
CA PRO A 165 9.75 7.57 0.94
C PRO A 165 9.91 7.81 -0.56
N ILE A 166 10.51 8.93 -0.98
CA ILE A 166 10.42 9.44 -2.36
C ILE A 166 10.90 8.41 -3.40
N LEU A 167 12.13 7.91 -3.27
CA LEU A 167 12.68 6.98 -4.26
C LEU A 167 11.90 5.66 -4.29
N MET A 168 11.44 5.18 -3.14
CA MET A 168 10.73 3.90 -3.07
C MET A 168 9.38 3.99 -3.76
N SER A 169 8.62 5.06 -3.52
CA SER A 169 7.35 5.29 -4.22
C SER A 169 7.54 5.54 -5.71
N VAL A 170 8.52 6.36 -6.10
CA VAL A 170 8.82 6.58 -7.53
C VAL A 170 9.16 5.26 -8.23
N LEU A 171 10.12 4.51 -7.68
CA LEU A 171 10.66 3.30 -8.33
C LEU A 171 9.66 2.15 -8.38
N TYR A 172 8.93 1.88 -7.28
CA TYR A 172 8.13 0.67 -7.15
C TYR A 172 6.62 0.89 -7.28
N GLU A 173 6.13 2.13 -7.17
CA GLU A 173 4.70 2.41 -7.15
C GLU A 173 4.25 3.26 -8.35
N ILE A 174 5.05 4.24 -8.78
CA ILE A 174 4.67 5.19 -9.84
C ILE A 174 5.17 4.76 -11.22
N VAL A 175 6.43 4.33 -11.33
CA VAL A 175 7.03 3.89 -12.60
C VAL A 175 6.33 2.67 -13.20
N PRO A 176 6.10 1.55 -12.47
CA PRO A 176 5.59 0.33 -13.07
C PRO A 176 4.26 0.46 -13.85
N PRO A 177 3.22 1.18 -13.35
CA PRO A 177 2.00 1.35 -14.13
C PRO A 177 2.14 2.28 -15.34
N LEU A 178 3.25 3.01 -15.50
CA LEU A 178 3.47 3.96 -16.60
C LEU A 178 4.51 3.48 -17.63
N GLU A 179 5.32 2.49 -17.28
CA GLU A 179 6.34 1.92 -18.16
C GLU A 179 5.75 1.42 -19.49
N GLY A 180 6.40 1.77 -20.61
CA GLY A 180 5.97 1.44 -21.96
C GLY A 180 4.81 2.30 -22.50
N LYS A 181 4.35 3.32 -21.77
CA LYS A 181 3.23 4.20 -22.18
C LYS A 181 3.69 5.52 -22.81
N SER A 182 4.81 5.50 -23.55
CA SER A 182 5.37 6.66 -24.26
C SER A 182 5.80 7.83 -23.36
N VAL A 183 6.07 7.54 -22.08
CA VAL A 183 6.60 8.50 -21.09
C VAL A 183 7.89 7.98 -20.43
N ASP A 184 8.51 6.96 -21.01
CA ASP A 184 9.66 6.27 -20.39
C ASP A 184 10.86 7.20 -20.20
N ARG A 185 11.07 8.14 -21.11
CA ARG A 185 12.12 9.16 -20.96
C ARG A 185 11.88 10.03 -19.73
N GLU A 186 10.66 10.52 -19.56
CA GLU A 186 10.27 11.36 -18.42
C GLU A 186 10.30 10.56 -17.11
N LEU A 187 9.93 9.28 -17.14
CA LEU A 187 10.07 8.38 -15.99
C LEU A 187 11.54 8.17 -15.62
N ALA A 188 12.44 8.00 -16.60
CA ALA A 188 13.87 7.86 -16.34
C ALA A 188 14.42 9.09 -15.62
N GLN A 189 14.04 10.29 -16.08
CA GLN A 189 14.39 11.56 -15.42
C GLN A 189 13.83 11.65 -14.00
N LEU A 190 12.56 11.28 -13.79
CA LEU A 190 11.94 11.26 -12.47
C LEU A 190 12.71 10.34 -11.51
N VAL A 191 13.13 9.16 -11.97
CA VAL A 191 13.92 8.24 -11.15
C VAL A 191 15.32 8.80 -10.86
N GLU A 192 16.01 9.40 -11.83
CA GLU A 192 17.30 10.08 -11.60
C GLU A 192 17.19 11.18 -10.53
N GLU A 193 16.16 12.02 -10.64
CA GLU A 193 15.91 13.09 -9.66
C GLU A 193 15.59 12.49 -8.28
N ALA A 194 14.79 11.42 -8.21
CA ALA A 194 14.46 10.72 -6.98
C ALA A 194 15.67 10.03 -6.32
N ILE A 195 16.64 9.54 -7.12
CA ILE A 195 17.94 9.09 -6.60
C ILE A 195 18.62 10.25 -5.87
N GLY A 196 18.67 11.43 -6.50
CA GLY A 196 19.22 12.64 -5.89
C GLY A 196 18.56 12.99 -4.55
N GLN A 197 17.24 12.81 -4.44
CA GLN A 197 16.53 13.01 -3.16
C GLN A 197 16.88 11.95 -2.13
N HIS A 198 16.98 10.68 -2.53
CA HIS A 198 17.32 9.57 -1.64
C HIS A 198 18.73 9.70 -1.04
N LEU A 199 19.67 10.26 -1.79
CA LEU A 199 21.03 10.49 -1.31
C LEU A 199 21.09 11.52 -0.18
N GLN A 200 20.18 12.49 -0.18
CA GLN A 200 20.07 13.54 0.84
C GLN A 200 19.40 13.08 2.13
N VAL A 201 18.77 11.90 2.16
CA VAL A 201 18.00 11.44 3.33
C VAL A 201 18.85 11.38 4.58
N VAL A 202 18.33 11.95 5.67
CA VAL A 202 18.91 11.89 7.02
C VAL A 202 17.98 11.08 7.91
N VAL A 203 18.53 10.06 8.58
CA VAL A 203 17.81 9.18 9.51
C VAL A 203 18.53 9.13 10.85
N ASP A 204 17.80 8.75 11.90
CA ASP A 204 18.39 8.34 13.18
C ASP A 204 19.04 6.96 13.02
N VAL A 205 20.36 6.92 12.97
CA VAL A 205 21.16 5.69 12.75
C VAL A 205 21.14 4.73 13.95
N ASP A 206 20.70 5.18 15.12
CA ASP A 206 20.57 4.31 16.30
C ASP A 206 19.20 3.62 16.34
N SER A 207 18.23 4.12 15.57
CA SER A 207 16.91 3.49 15.44
C SER A 207 16.94 2.26 14.53
N PRO A 208 16.10 1.24 14.78
CA PRO A 208 16.00 0.07 13.89
C PRO A 208 15.65 0.44 12.44
N SER A 209 14.79 1.44 12.23
CA SER A 209 14.40 1.90 10.89
C SER A 209 15.54 2.63 10.17
N GLY A 210 16.32 3.45 10.89
CA GLY A 210 17.49 4.11 10.31
C GLY A 210 18.61 3.14 9.94
N GLN A 211 18.88 2.13 10.78
CA GLN A 211 19.83 1.06 10.45
C GLN A 211 19.40 0.29 9.20
N ALA A 212 18.11 -0.08 9.11
CA ALA A 212 17.55 -0.72 7.92
C ALA A 212 17.69 0.16 6.67
N PHE A 213 17.42 1.46 6.79
CA PHE A 213 17.60 2.41 5.69
C PHE A 213 19.05 2.47 5.22
N VAL A 214 20.00 2.65 6.13
CA VAL A 214 21.43 2.73 5.80
C VAL A 214 21.91 1.45 5.13
N GLY A 215 21.56 0.28 5.69
CA GLY A 215 21.94 -1.02 5.13
C GLY A 215 21.37 -1.27 3.72
N ALA A 216 20.20 -0.71 3.41
CA ALA A 216 19.53 -0.89 2.12
C ALA A 216 19.83 0.21 1.10
N LYS A 217 20.38 1.37 1.50
CA LYS A 217 20.55 2.57 0.67
C LYS A 217 21.26 2.29 -0.65
N VAL A 218 22.40 1.60 -0.61
CA VAL A 218 23.18 1.27 -1.83
C VAL A 218 22.39 0.34 -2.76
N ILE A 219 21.62 -0.59 -2.21
CA ILE A 219 20.80 -1.53 -2.99
C ILE A 219 19.68 -0.76 -3.70
N HIS A 220 19.02 0.17 -3.01
CA HIS A 220 17.99 1.02 -3.60
C HIS A 220 18.55 1.86 -4.75
N VAL A 221 19.68 2.53 -4.54
CA VAL A 221 20.35 3.36 -5.56
C VAL A 221 20.76 2.52 -6.78
N ARG A 222 21.32 1.32 -6.56
CA ARG A 222 21.67 0.40 -7.66
C ARG A 222 20.46 0.00 -8.49
N LYS A 223 19.38 -0.42 -7.84
CA LYS A 223 18.14 -0.81 -8.52
C LYS A 223 17.51 0.37 -9.28
N ALA A 224 17.55 1.56 -8.70
CA ALA A 224 17.05 2.76 -9.33
C ALA A 224 17.84 3.11 -10.60
N TRP A 225 19.18 3.10 -10.55
CA TRP A 225 20.01 3.32 -11.73
C TRP A 225 19.79 2.28 -12.82
N GLN A 226 19.63 1.02 -12.46
CA GLN A 226 19.25 -0.02 -13.43
C GLN A 226 17.94 0.34 -14.13
N LYS A 227 16.91 0.74 -13.38
CA LYS A 227 15.62 1.14 -13.96
C LYS A 227 15.74 2.40 -14.83
N VAL A 228 16.57 3.39 -14.47
CA VAL A 228 16.85 4.56 -15.33
C VAL A 228 17.38 4.14 -16.70
N ILE A 229 18.35 3.22 -16.72
CA ILE A 229 18.96 2.73 -17.98
C ILE A 229 17.90 2.01 -18.82
N GLU A 230 17.13 1.11 -18.20
CA GLU A 230 16.04 0.36 -18.86
C GLU A 230 15.01 1.31 -19.48
N LEU A 231 14.60 2.36 -18.76
CA LEU A 231 13.62 3.33 -19.24
C LEU A 231 14.15 4.19 -20.39
N TYR A 232 15.41 4.64 -20.34
CA TYR A 232 15.99 5.36 -21.48
C TYR A 232 16.12 4.47 -22.72
N GLN A 233 16.47 3.20 -22.55
CA GLN A 233 16.49 2.22 -23.65
C GLN A 233 15.09 2.00 -24.23
N ALA A 234 14.07 1.84 -23.37
CA ALA A 234 12.68 1.72 -23.79
C ALA A 234 12.19 2.96 -24.57
N ALA A 235 12.67 4.14 -24.18
CA ALA A 235 12.41 5.39 -24.89
C ALA A 235 13.21 5.56 -26.21
N GLY A 236 14.12 4.63 -26.53
CA GLY A 236 15.01 4.73 -27.68
C GLY A 236 16.12 5.79 -27.56
N ASP A 237 16.43 6.26 -26.34
CA ASP A 237 17.54 7.18 -26.09
C ASP A 237 18.78 6.45 -25.56
N ASP A 238 19.45 5.74 -26.47
CA ASP A 238 20.68 4.99 -26.17
C ASP A 238 21.81 5.88 -25.61
N LEU A 239 21.85 7.15 -26.01
CA LEU A 239 22.86 8.09 -25.51
C LEU A 239 22.61 8.44 -24.04
N ALA A 240 21.35 8.71 -23.66
CA ALA A 240 20.99 8.93 -22.27
C ALA A 240 21.18 7.66 -21.44
N ALA A 241 20.82 6.48 -21.97
CA ALA A 241 21.05 5.20 -21.31
C ALA A 241 22.54 4.97 -21.01
N LYS A 242 23.42 5.22 -21.99
CA LYS A 242 24.88 5.12 -21.79
C LYS A 242 25.39 6.10 -20.72
N LYS A 243 24.95 7.36 -20.77
CA LYS A 243 25.32 8.37 -19.76
C LYS A 243 24.83 7.99 -18.37
N ALA A 244 23.63 7.42 -18.26
CA ALA A 244 23.09 6.90 -17.01
C ALA A 244 23.94 5.74 -16.46
N ALA A 245 24.39 4.82 -17.32
CA ALA A 245 25.30 3.76 -16.93
C ALA A 245 26.64 4.29 -16.38
N GLU A 246 27.25 5.27 -17.06
CA GLU A 246 28.49 5.91 -16.60
C GLU A 246 28.31 6.59 -15.22
N ARG A 247 27.16 7.27 -15.00
CA ARG A 247 26.82 7.87 -13.70
C ARG A 247 26.57 6.82 -12.62
N ALA A 248 25.89 5.73 -12.96
CA ALA A 248 25.63 4.62 -12.05
C ALA A 248 26.95 4.02 -11.53
N ASP A 249 27.92 3.78 -12.43
CA ASP A 249 29.24 3.26 -12.08
C ASP A 249 30.01 4.23 -11.17
N GLN A 250 29.96 5.53 -11.45
CA GLN A 250 30.56 6.56 -10.59
C GLN A 250 29.90 6.60 -9.20
N ALA A 251 28.57 6.60 -9.15
CA ALA A 251 27.82 6.67 -7.89
C ALA A 251 28.07 5.45 -7.00
N LEU A 252 28.09 4.25 -7.59
CA LEU A 252 28.27 3.01 -6.85
C LEU A 252 29.73 2.76 -6.46
N SER A 253 30.70 3.22 -7.26
CA SER A 253 32.12 3.13 -6.90
C SER A 253 32.48 4.08 -5.75
N HIS A 254 31.90 5.29 -5.71
CA HIS A 254 32.08 6.22 -4.59
C HIS A 254 31.38 5.77 -3.31
N GLN A 255 30.20 5.14 -3.41
CA GLN A 255 29.49 4.59 -2.25
C GLN A 255 30.13 3.34 -1.65
N ALA A 256 30.97 2.62 -2.40
CA ALA A 256 31.75 1.50 -1.86
C ALA A 256 32.93 1.94 -0.97
N VAL A 257 33.24 3.24 -0.94
CA VAL A 257 34.38 3.83 -0.21
C VAL A 257 33.96 4.48 1.12
N LEU A 258 32.65 4.60 1.38
CA LEU A 258 32.07 5.12 2.63
C LEU A 258 31.42 3.98 3.42
#